data_AF-A0A2N0U2L3-F1
#
_entry.id   AF-A0A2N0U2L3-F1
#
_cell.length_a   1.000
_cell.length_b   1.000
_cell.length_c   1.000
_cell.angle_alpha   90.00
_cell.angle_beta   90.00
_cell.angle_gamma   90.00
#
_symmetry.space_group_name_H-M   'P 1'
#
loop_
_entity.id
_entity.type
_entity.pdbx_description
1 polymer ?
#
loop_
_entity_poly.entity_id
_entity_poly.type
_entity_poly.pdbx_seq_one_letter_code
_entity_poly.pdbx_strand_id
1 'polypeptide(L)'
;MIKKYLLLSLFCFSAINLNSQSWKKLPANGASQERHENAFVQAGKRFILIGGRGNKPIDIYNTENQTWKKGAQPPLEMHHTQAVSIDGLVYVLGAFTGGWPEEDPIPNIYIYDPLEDLWIKGPEIPEDRRRGAAGVAVKDKKIYLVNGITNGHTSGWVNWFDEYDLYKNKWNILPDSPNKRDHFQAAIIGNILFVAGGRKSGSVEGNGFAGTVKPTDIYNFDTEKWTSTANIPTPRAGTAIGIIDEKPVIIGGESDAQEAAHNEAEVFNFAEEKWDSLPPLNQGRHGTQAISLNKQIIIGAGSGNRGGGPELNTFEIFAQDNTLNFSTEAILAGALKASETNLDFSKKTTRSVRISHKGGNQAIVITDINVSDNFKILNKKSLPFVLAPRSEFELKIEGDQNPGKLSIKRTGKKEAIIVNLNNKD
;
A
#
# COMPACT_ATOMS: atom_id res chain seq x y z
N MET A 1 29.97 55.16 14.56
CA MET A 1 29.04 54.18 15.15
C MET A 1 27.81 54.07 14.25
N ILE A 2 27.73 53.02 13.43
CA ILE A 2 26.56 52.74 12.58
C ILE A 2 25.70 51.73 13.33
N LYS A 3 24.52 52.14 13.80
CA LYS A 3 23.54 51.23 14.41
C LYS A 3 22.85 50.45 13.29
N LYS A 4 23.12 49.14 13.20
CA LYS A 4 22.31 48.20 12.42
C LYS A 4 20.99 47.98 13.15
N TYR A 5 19.87 48.33 12.53
CA TYR A 5 18.54 47.88 12.97
C TYR A 5 18.29 46.49 12.40
N LEU A 6 18.13 45.51 13.29
CA LEU A 6 17.70 44.16 12.95
C LEU A 6 16.18 44.21 12.77
N LEU A 7 15.68 44.12 11.53
CA LEU A 7 14.26 43.92 11.27
C LEU A 7 13.91 42.48 11.63
N LEU A 8 13.20 42.27 12.74
CA LEU A 8 12.61 40.99 13.08
C LEU A 8 11.29 40.86 12.31
N SER A 9 11.28 40.08 11.22
CA SER A 9 10.03 39.74 10.54
C SER A 9 9.25 38.73 11.39
N LEU A 10 8.19 39.19 12.06
CA LEU A 10 7.18 38.29 12.63
C LEU A 10 6.44 37.60 11.48
N PHE A 11 6.75 36.33 11.23
CA PHE A 11 5.85 35.47 10.46
C PHE A 11 4.69 35.07 11.39
N CYS A 12 3.55 35.76 11.27
CA CYS A 12 2.29 35.25 11.81
C CYS A 12 1.89 34.00 11.01
N PHE A 13 2.21 32.82 11.53
CA PHE A 13 1.55 31.60 11.08
C PHE A 13 0.13 31.58 11.66
N SER A 14 -0.88 31.91 10.83
CA SER A 14 -2.26 31.60 11.17
C SER A 14 -2.41 30.07 11.14
N ALA A 15 -2.41 29.43 12.31
CA ALA A 15 -2.76 28.03 12.43
C ALA A 15 -4.21 27.86 11.99
N ILE A 16 -4.44 27.17 10.87
CA ILE A 16 -5.80 26.87 10.41
C ILE A 16 -6.38 25.85 11.38
N ASN A 17 -7.55 26.16 11.97
CA ASN A 17 -8.23 25.26 12.87
C ASN A 17 -8.93 24.15 12.06
N LEU A 18 -8.51 22.89 12.23
CA LEU A 18 -9.15 21.75 11.55
C LEU A 18 -10.63 21.61 11.95
N ASN A 19 -11.03 22.09 13.13
CA ASN A 19 -12.42 22.04 13.58
C ASN A 19 -13.37 22.98 12.82
N SER A 20 -12.85 23.96 12.06
CA SER A 20 -13.69 24.81 11.21
C SER A 20 -13.91 24.24 9.81
N GLN A 21 -13.35 23.05 9.51
CA GLN A 21 -13.49 22.39 8.22
C GLN A 21 -14.67 21.41 8.21
N SER A 22 -14.99 20.84 7.05
CA SER A 22 -15.99 19.80 6.95
C SER A 22 -15.64 18.81 5.84
N TRP A 23 -16.15 17.58 5.98
CA TRP A 23 -16.10 16.61 4.89
C TRP A 23 -17.02 17.04 3.77
N LYS A 24 -16.52 17.01 2.55
CA LYS A 24 -17.27 17.35 1.34
C LYS A 24 -17.30 16.16 0.41
N LYS A 25 -18.35 16.04 -0.41
CA LYS A 25 -18.38 15.05 -1.48
C LYS A 25 -17.17 15.25 -2.40
N LEU A 26 -16.44 14.17 -2.70
CA LEU A 26 -15.39 14.19 -3.71
C LEU A 26 -16.02 14.48 -5.08
N PRO A 27 -15.58 15.54 -5.79
CA PRO A 27 -16.09 15.82 -7.14
C PRO A 27 -15.80 14.64 -8.07
N ALA A 28 -16.81 14.17 -8.79
CA ALA A 28 -16.64 13.09 -9.73
C ALA A 28 -17.66 13.14 -10.86
N ASN A 29 -17.19 12.79 -12.05
CA ASN A 29 -18.03 12.42 -13.19
C ASN A 29 -18.10 10.89 -13.25
N GLY A 30 -19.32 10.36 -13.21
CA GLY A 30 -19.57 8.94 -13.02
C GLY A 30 -19.41 8.50 -11.56
N ALA A 31 -19.40 7.19 -11.33
CA ALA A 31 -19.30 6.59 -10.01
C ALA A 31 -18.43 5.32 -10.08
N SER A 32 -17.84 4.95 -8.94
CA SER A 32 -17.27 3.61 -8.77
C SER A 32 -18.38 2.58 -8.55
N GLN A 33 -18.00 1.31 -8.58
CA GLN A 33 -18.84 0.24 -8.05
C GLN A 33 -18.91 0.34 -6.52
N GLU A 34 -20.05 -0.05 -5.96
CA GLU A 34 -20.21 -0.23 -4.51
C GLU A 34 -19.34 -1.38 -4.03
N ARG A 35 -18.67 -1.20 -2.90
CA ARG A 35 -17.86 -2.24 -2.25
C ARG A 35 -17.50 -1.89 -0.81
N HIS A 36 -17.30 -2.90 0.01
CA HIS A 36 -16.62 -2.83 1.30
C HIS A 36 -15.50 -3.88 1.40
N GLU A 37 -14.70 -3.78 2.45
CA GLU A 37 -13.46 -4.53 2.68
C GLU A 37 -12.44 -4.38 1.55
N ASN A 38 -12.42 -3.17 0.97
CA ASN A 38 -11.58 -2.80 -0.16
C ASN A 38 -10.34 -2.00 0.30
N ALA A 39 -9.36 -1.94 -0.59
CA ALA A 39 -8.28 -0.97 -0.54
C ALA A 39 -8.61 0.27 -1.37
N PHE A 40 -8.02 1.41 -1.03
CA PHE A 40 -8.14 2.67 -1.76
C PHE A 40 -6.83 3.44 -1.67
N VAL A 41 -6.09 3.48 -2.78
CA VAL A 41 -4.69 3.88 -2.81
C VAL A 41 -4.40 4.86 -3.94
N GLN A 42 -3.52 5.82 -3.68
CA GLN A 42 -3.03 6.73 -4.70
C GLN A 42 -1.83 6.10 -5.43
N ALA A 43 -1.83 6.19 -6.77
CA ALA A 43 -0.67 5.93 -7.61
C ALA A 43 -0.53 7.04 -8.67
N GLY A 44 0.40 7.97 -8.44
CA GLY A 44 0.56 9.18 -9.26
C GLY A 44 -0.72 10.02 -9.26
N LYS A 45 -1.29 10.23 -10.45
CA LYS A 45 -2.55 10.99 -10.71
C LYS A 45 -3.81 10.13 -10.69
N ARG A 46 -3.74 8.94 -10.08
CA ARG A 46 -4.85 7.99 -10.00
C ARG A 46 -5.15 7.66 -8.56
N PHE A 47 -6.43 7.63 -8.19
CA PHE A 47 -6.88 6.91 -7.00
C PHE A 47 -7.50 5.60 -7.45
N ILE A 48 -7.09 4.49 -6.84
CA ILE A 48 -7.40 3.15 -7.30
C ILE A 48 -8.11 2.41 -6.16
N LEU A 49 -9.33 1.99 -6.44
CA LEU A 49 -10.17 1.21 -5.56
C LEU A 49 -10.01 -0.27 -5.90
N ILE A 50 -9.50 -1.06 -4.96
CA ILE A 50 -9.02 -2.42 -5.20
C ILE A 50 -9.76 -3.41 -4.30
N GLY A 51 -10.15 -4.55 -4.89
CA GLY A 51 -10.71 -5.66 -4.12
C GLY A 51 -12.08 -5.30 -3.54
N GLY A 52 -12.32 -5.79 -2.33
CA GLY A 52 -13.63 -5.87 -1.69
C GLY A 52 -14.28 -7.24 -1.92
N ARG A 53 -15.29 -7.57 -1.13
CA ARG A 53 -15.97 -8.89 -1.26
C ARG A 53 -16.54 -9.06 -2.68
N GLY A 54 -16.38 -10.26 -3.22
CA GLY A 54 -16.72 -10.63 -4.59
C GLY A 54 -15.63 -10.33 -5.63
N ASN A 55 -15.77 -10.94 -6.81
CA ASN A 55 -14.87 -10.74 -7.94
C ASN A 55 -15.20 -9.43 -8.67
N LYS A 56 -14.71 -8.30 -8.15
CA LYS A 56 -14.96 -6.96 -8.73
C LYS A 56 -13.72 -6.42 -9.48
N PRO A 57 -13.86 -5.84 -10.68
CA PRO A 57 -12.78 -5.08 -11.31
C PRO A 57 -12.37 -3.90 -10.43
N ILE A 58 -11.13 -3.44 -10.57
CA ILE A 58 -10.74 -2.19 -9.90
C ILE A 58 -11.51 -1.00 -10.50
N ASP A 59 -11.74 0.03 -9.68
CA ASP A 59 -12.19 1.34 -10.17
C ASP A 59 -11.04 2.34 -10.03
N ILE A 60 -10.83 3.13 -11.07
CA ILE A 60 -9.74 4.11 -11.18
C ILE A 60 -10.35 5.49 -11.35
N TYR A 61 -10.10 6.35 -10.37
CA TYR A 61 -10.40 7.78 -10.44
C TYR A 61 -9.20 8.52 -11.00
N ASN A 62 -9.40 9.23 -12.12
CA ASN A 62 -8.40 10.14 -12.67
C ASN A 62 -8.55 11.51 -12.01
N THR A 63 -7.51 11.98 -11.33
CA THR A 63 -7.56 13.22 -10.56
C THR A 63 -7.54 14.50 -11.40
N GLU A 64 -7.14 14.42 -12.68
CA GLU A 64 -7.06 15.58 -13.58
C GLU A 64 -8.43 15.98 -14.13
N ASN A 65 -9.23 14.98 -14.52
CA ASN A 65 -10.54 15.19 -15.12
C ASN A 65 -11.70 14.68 -14.23
N GLN A 66 -11.36 14.19 -13.04
CA GLN A 66 -12.29 13.76 -12.00
C GLN A 66 -13.25 12.66 -12.47
N THR A 67 -12.82 11.78 -13.39
CA THR A 67 -13.66 10.71 -13.93
C THR A 67 -13.31 9.36 -13.32
N TRP A 68 -14.33 8.55 -13.02
CA TRP A 68 -14.17 7.12 -12.73
C TRP A 68 -14.14 6.29 -14.02
N LYS A 69 -13.30 5.24 -14.03
CA LYS A 69 -13.35 4.17 -15.02
C LYS A 69 -13.08 2.81 -14.36
N LYS A 70 -13.55 1.73 -14.96
CA LYS A 70 -13.10 0.37 -14.60
C LYS A 70 -11.69 0.12 -15.14
N GLY A 71 -10.88 -0.60 -14.37
CA GLY A 71 -9.57 -1.12 -14.80
C GLY A 71 -9.57 -2.65 -14.79
N ALA A 72 -8.37 -3.23 -14.75
CA ALA A 72 -8.18 -4.68 -14.77
C ALA A 72 -8.84 -5.42 -13.60
N GLN A 73 -9.40 -6.59 -13.91
CA GLN A 73 -9.89 -7.55 -12.93
C GLN A 73 -8.72 -8.14 -12.13
N PRO A 74 -8.74 -8.07 -10.78
CA PRO A 74 -7.80 -8.82 -9.96
C PRO A 74 -7.86 -10.33 -10.27
N PRO A 75 -6.71 -11.05 -10.22
CA PRO A 75 -6.64 -12.45 -10.67
C PRO A 75 -7.35 -13.44 -9.73
N LEU A 76 -7.75 -12.98 -8.55
CA LEU A 76 -8.60 -13.65 -7.58
C LEU A 76 -9.38 -12.61 -6.78
N GLU A 77 -10.38 -13.06 -6.03
CA GLU A 77 -11.01 -12.26 -4.99
C GLU A 77 -9.97 -11.85 -3.94
N MET A 78 -10.00 -10.57 -3.56
CA MET A 78 -9.13 -10.05 -2.51
C MET A 78 -9.85 -8.98 -1.71
N HIS A 79 -9.83 -9.12 -0.38
CA HIS A 79 -10.51 -8.22 0.53
C HIS A 79 -9.77 -8.11 1.87
N HIS A 80 -10.19 -7.18 2.73
CA HIS A 80 -9.60 -6.91 4.06
C HIS A 80 -8.10 -6.62 3.98
N THR A 81 -7.73 -5.62 3.17
CA THR A 81 -6.33 -5.25 2.93
C THR A 81 -6.16 -3.75 2.85
N GLN A 82 -4.96 -3.29 3.17
CA GLN A 82 -4.50 -1.93 2.95
C GLN A 82 -3.45 -1.95 1.84
N ALA A 83 -3.79 -1.41 0.66
CA ALA A 83 -2.87 -1.38 -0.47
C ALA A 83 -1.92 -0.19 -0.36
N VAL A 84 -0.70 -0.35 -0.91
CA VAL A 84 0.33 0.70 -0.89
C VAL A 84 0.95 0.89 -2.26
N SER A 85 1.41 2.11 -2.57
CA SER A 85 2.13 2.40 -3.82
C SER A 85 3.59 2.70 -3.58
N ILE A 86 4.48 2.11 -4.38
CA ILE A 86 5.93 2.34 -4.36
C ILE A 86 6.42 2.41 -5.80
N ASP A 87 7.14 3.49 -6.15
CA ASP A 87 7.72 3.72 -7.48
C ASP A 87 6.73 3.41 -8.62
N GLY A 88 5.51 3.96 -8.52
CA GLY A 88 4.48 3.87 -9.55
C GLY A 88 3.81 2.50 -9.74
N LEU A 89 4.12 1.51 -8.90
CA LEU A 89 3.38 0.25 -8.80
C LEU A 89 2.50 0.24 -7.55
N VAL A 90 1.47 -0.61 -7.53
CA VAL A 90 0.60 -0.81 -6.36
C VAL A 90 0.75 -2.24 -5.86
N TYR A 91 0.88 -2.40 -4.55
CA TYR A 91 1.12 -3.68 -3.88
C TYR A 91 -0.05 -4.00 -2.95
N VAL A 92 -0.54 -5.24 -3.04
CA VAL A 92 -1.55 -5.84 -2.17
C VAL A 92 -0.94 -7.03 -1.48
N LEU A 93 -1.01 -7.04 -0.15
CA LEU A 93 -0.51 -8.08 0.72
C LEU A 93 -1.31 -8.04 2.02
N GLY A 94 -1.22 -9.08 2.84
CA GLY A 94 -1.98 -9.12 4.08
C GLY A 94 -3.49 -9.09 3.83
N ALA A 95 -3.94 -9.74 2.76
CA ALA A 95 -5.31 -9.77 2.29
C ALA A 95 -5.93 -11.16 2.52
N PHE A 96 -7.25 -11.22 2.50
CA PHE A 96 -8.01 -12.46 2.52
C PHE A 96 -8.70 -12.74 1.18
N THR A 97 -9.05 -14.00 0.96
CA THR A 97 -9.97 -14.49 -0.08
C THR A 97 -10.95 -15.49 0.54
N GLY A 98 -12.03 -15.83 -0.16
CA GLY A 98 -12.94 -16.90 0.27
C GLY A 98 -14.14 -16.39 1.07
N GLY A 99 -14.83 -17.31 1.76
CA GLY A 99 -16.12 -17.06 2.38
C GLY A 99 -16.05 -16.76 3.87
N TRP A 100 -16.87 -15.80 4.32
CA TRP A 100 -17.09 -15.55 5.74
C TRP A 100 -17.67 -16.80 6.45
N PRO A 101 -17.31 -17.10 7.72
CA PRO A 101 -16.40 -16.34 8.59
C PRO A 101 -14.93 -16.81 8.57
N GLU A 102 -14.61 -17.86 7.82
CA GLU A 102 -13.28 -18.49 7.83
C GLU A 102 -12.54 -18.21 6.52
N GLU A 103 -12.27 -16.91 6.27
CA GLU A 103 -11.53 -16.49 5.09
C GLU A 103 -10.04 -16.88 5.15
N ASP A 104 -9.49 -17.28 4.00
CA ASP A 104 -8.11 -17.74 3.87
C ASP A 104 -7.14 -16.57 3.59
N PRO A 105 -6.01 -16.47 4.30
CA PRO A 105 -4.94 -15.53 3.94
C PRO A 105 -4.41 -15.76 2.53
N ILE A 106 -4.33 -14.70 1.73
CA ILE A 106 -3.71 -14.78 0.40
C ILE A 106 -2.19 -14.98 0.57
N PRO A 107 -1.60 -16.03 -0.02
CA PRO A 107 -0.19 -16.39 0.24
C PRO A 107 0.82 -15.53 -0.53
N ASN A 108 0.40 -14.79 -1.55
CA ASN A 108 1.26 -14.01 -2.43
C ASN A 108 1.01 -12.51 -2.29
N ILE A 109 2.06 -11.72 -2.51
CA ILE A 109 1.94 -10.30 -2.81
C ILE A 109 1.42 -10.17 -4.24
N TYR A 110 0.37 -9.38 -4.45
CA TYR A 110 -0.12 -9.04 -5.78
C TYR A 110 0.29 -7.62 -6.16
N ILE A 111 0.78 -7.46 -7.37
CA ILE A 111 1.28 -6.17 -7.87
C ILE A 111 0.38 -5.74 -9.03
N TYR A 112 -0.18 -4.54 -8.93
CA TYR A 112 -0.90 -3.90 -10.03
C TYR A 112 0.00 -2.86 -10.69
N ASP A 113 0.06 -2.90 -12.03
CA ASP A 113 0.76 -1.93 -12.87
C ASP A 113 -0.27 -0.93 -13.44
N PRO A 114 -0.32 0.32 -12.94
CA PRO A 114 -1.27 1.32 -13.42
C PRO A 114 -1.01 1.87 -14.83
N LEU A 115 0.18 1.65 -15.40
CA LEU A 115 0.47 2.08 -16.79
C LEU A 115 0.01 1.03 -17.80
N GLU A 116 0.23 -0.24 -17.48
CA GLU A 116 -0.12 -1.35 -18.37
C GLU A 116 -1.52 -1.92 -18.07
N ASP A 117 -2.19 -1.44 -17.01
CA ASP A 117 -3.49 -1.90 -16.52
C ASP A 117 -3.57 -3.43 -16.43
N LEU A 118 -2.67 -4.01 -15.62
CA LEU A 118 -2.59 -5.45 -15.45
C LEU A 118 -2.13 -5.83 -14.04
N TRP A 119 -2.42 -7.07 -13.68
CA TRP A 119 -2.00 -7.70 -12.44
C TRP A 119 -0.83 -8.67 -12.62
N ILE A 120 0.01 -8.74 -11.61
CA ILE A 120 1.17 -9.63 -11.53
C ILE A 120 1.08 -10.38 -10.20
N LYS A 121 1.15 -11.70 -10.26
CA LYS A 121 1.36 -12.53 -9.07
C LYS A 121 2.83 -12.39 -8.66
N GLY A 122 3.08 -11.76 -7.52
CA GLY A 122 4.41 -11.52 -6.97
C GLY A 122 4.89 -12.64 -6.04
N PRO A 123 5.98 -12.38 -5.29
CA PRO A 123 6.55 -13.33 -4.34
C PRO A 123 5.58 -13.75 -3.23
N GLU A 124 5.89 -14.87 -2.58
CA GLU A 124 5.13 -15.37 -1.44
C GLU A 124 5.46 -14.61 -0.14
N ILE A 125 4.43 -14.50 0.71
CA ILE A 125 4.56 -14.18 2.13
C ILE A 125 5.00 -15.47 2.84
N PRO A 126 6.00 -15.44 3.75
CA PRO A 126 6.42 -16.59 4.52
C PRO A 126 5.22 -17.29 5.15
N GLU A 127 5.16 -18.62 5.06
CA GLU A 127 3.98 -19.40 5.42
C GLU A 127 3.50 -19.13 6.85
N ASP A 128 4.43 -19.02 7.79
CA ASP A 128 4.23 -18.71 9.20
C ASP A 128 3.90 -17.24 9.48
N ARG A 129 3.87 -16.38 8.46
CA ARG A 129 3.56 -14.95 8.55
C ARG A 129 2.34 -14.53 7.72
N ARG A 130 1.64 -15.48 7.09
CA ARG A 130 0.41 -15.22 6.31
C ARG A 130 -0.73 -14.81 7.24
N ARG A 131 -1.43 -13.73 6.88
CA ARG A 131 -2.56 -13.14 7.61
C ARG A 131 -3.34 -12.17 6.73
N GLY A 132 -4.57 -11.86 7.11
CA GLY A 132 -5.40 -10.81 6.52
C GLY A 132 -5.74 -9.71 7.54
N ALA A 133 -6.48 -8.69 7.09
CA ALA A 133 -6.99 -7.59 7.93
C ALA A 133 -5.91 -6.90 8.78
N ALA A 134 -4.69 -6.83 8.23
CA ALA A 134 -3.51 -6.25 8.86
C ALA A 134 -3.30 -4.79 8.43
N GLY A 135 -2.59 -4.02 9.26
CA GLY A 135 -2.14 -2.68 8.89
C GLY A 135 -0.92 -2.74 7.97
N VAL A 136 -0.89 -1.89 6.94
CA VAL A 136 0.20 -1.83 5.96
C VAL A 136 0.66 -0.39 5.79
N ALA A 137 1.97 -0.14 5.87
CA ALA A 137 2.53 1.20 5.63
C ALA A 137 3.85 1.11 4.86
N VAL A 138 4.29 2.24 4.31
CA VAL A 138 5.54 2.34 3.53
C VAL A 138 6.50 3.32 4.16
N LYS A 139 7.77 2.92 4.25
CA LYS A 139 8.89 3.79 4.62
C LYS A 139 10.14 3.33 3.89
N ASP A 140 10.93 4.27 3.39
CA ASP A 140 12.20 4.02 2.69
C ASP A 140 12.12 2.94 1.60
N LYS A 141 11.01 2.97 0.84
CA LYS A 141 10.67 1.98 -0.20
C LYS A 141 10.64 0.54 0.31
N LYS A 142 10.26 0.33 1.56
CA LYS A 142 9.93 -0.96 2.13
C LYS A 142 8.49 -0.96 2.62
N ILE A 143 7.90 -2.14 2.63
CA ILE A 143 6.53 -2.34 3.10
C ILE A 143 6.59 -2.90 4.51
N TYR A 144 5.82 -2.31 5.41
CA TYR A 144 5.67 -2.74 6.79
C TYR A 144 4.28 -3.32 6.98
N LEU A 145 4.19 -4.56 7.46
CA LEU A 145 2.94 -5.28 7.70
C LEU A 145 2.85 -5.56 9.21
N VAL A 146 1.77 -5.12 9.85
CA VAL A 146 1.63 -5.15 11.30
C VAL A 146 0.29 -5.72 11.73
N ASN A 147 0.31 -6.58 12.75
CA ASN A 147 -0.86 -7.24 13.32
C ASN A 147 -1.69 -7.99 12.23
N GLY A 148 -2.98 -8.24 12.45
CA GLY A 148 -3.84 -8.98 11.55
C GLY A 148 -4.37 -10.27 12.17
N ILE A 149 -5.01 -11.09 11.36
CA ILE A 149 -5.66 -12.34 11.78
C ILE A 149 -5.42 -13.46 10.76
N THR A 150 -5.29 -14.70 11.24
CA THR A 150 -4.94 -15.85 10.40
C THR A 150 -6.13 -16.71 10.02
N ASN A 151 -7.27 -16.62 10.71
CA ASN A 151 -8.48 -17.39 10.45
C ASN A 151 -9.70 -16.46 10.37
N GLY A 152 -9.80 -15.73 9.25
CA GLY A 152 -10.93 -14.87 8.90
C GLY A 152 -11.42 -13.94 10.01
N HIS A 153 -12.68 -14.13 10.40
CA HIS A 153 -13.36 -13.42 11.48
C HIS A 153 -13.50 -14.26 12.75
N THR A 154 -12.84 -15.41 12.82
CA THR A 154 -13.05 -16.43 13.86
C THR A 154 -12.00 -16.37 14.96
N SER A 155 -10.71 -16.41 14.61
CA SER A 155 -9.62 -16.48 15.60
C SER A 155 -8.25 -16.25 14.99
N GLY A 156 -7.19 -16.28 15.81
CA GLY A 156 -5.80 -16.20 15.33
C GLY A 156 -5.33 -14.76 15.11
N TRP A 157 -5.82 -13.81 15.90
CA TRP A 157 -5.28 -12.46 15.94
C TRP A 157 -3.81 -12.47 16.39
N VAL A 158 -2.96 -11.73 15.69
CA VAL A 158 -1.51 -11.69 15.90
C VAL A 158 -1.03 -10.26 16.19
N ASN A 159 0.14 -10.17 16.81
CA ASN A 159 0.88 -8.93 17.05
C ASN A 159 2.17 -8.82 16.22
N TRP A 160 2.22 -9.63 15.18
CA TRP A 160 3.36 -9.74 14.27
C TRP A 160 3.70 -8.43 13.59
N PHE A 161 4.98 -8.08 13.57
CA PHE A 161 5.49 -6.97 12.80
C PHE A 161 6.56 -7.43 11.82
N ASP A 162 6.36 -7.13 10.53
CA ASP A 162 7.24 -7.55 9.44
C ASP A 162 7.61 -6.38 8.55
N GLU A 163 8.83 -6.43 8.01
CA GLU A 163 9.33 -5.58 6.94
C GLU A 163 9.56 -6.43 5.68
N TYR A 164 9.13 -5.92 4.53
CA TYR A 164 9.42 -6.49 3.22
C TYR A 164 10.20 -5.50 2.34
N ASP A 165 11.42 -5.89 1.96
CA ASP A 165 12.24 -5.19 0.96
C ASP A 165 11.97 -5.79 -0.43
N LEU A 166 11.17 -5.09 -1.24
CA LEU A 166 10.74 -5.56 -2.56
C LEU A 166 11.85 -5.67 -3.60
N TYR A 167 12.95 -4.91 -3.47
CA TYR A 167 14.06 -4.96 -4.43
C TYR A 167 15.03 -6.09 -4.12
N LYS A 168 15.10 -6.49 -2.85
CA LYS A 168 15.85 -7.67 -2.41
C LYS A 168 15.01 -8.94 -2.36
N ASN A 169 13.69 -8.82 -2.46
CA ASN A 169 12.73 -9.91 -2.22
C ASN A 169 13.02 -10.59 -0.87
N LYS A 170 13.08 -9.80 0.21
CA LYS A 170 13.46 -10.28 1.53
C LYS A 170 12.47 -9.78 2.59
N TRP A 171 12.00 -10.72 3.39
CA TRP A 171 11.24 -10.46 4.62
C TRP A 171 12.18 -10.41 5.82
N ASN A 172 11.93 -9.48 6.74
CA ASN A 172 12.56 -9.40 8.04
C ASN A 172 11.47 -9.32 9.10
N ILE A 173 11.56 -10.17 10.14
CA ILE A 173 10.70 -10.09 11.31
C ILE A 173 11.23 -8.98 12.21
N LEU A 174 10.34 -8.11 12.67
CA LEU A 174 10.62 -7.00 13.58
C LEU A 174 10.03 -7.28 14.97
N PRO A 175 10.35 -6.48 16.00
CA PRO A 175 9.73 -6.63 17.32
C PRO A 175 8.21 -6.57 17.22
N ASP A 176 7.53 -7.55 17.82
CA ASP A 176 6.07 -7.62 17.79
C ASP A 176 5.43 -6.44 18.56
N SER A 177 4.24 -6.03 18.11
CA SER A 177 3.47 -4.97 18.75
C SER A 177 2.93 -5.41 20.14
N PRO A 178 2.63 -4.48 21.05
CA PRO A 178 2.21 -4.83 22.41
C PRO A 178 0.77 -5.35 22.47
N ASN A 179 -0.10 -4.97 21.51
CA ASN A 179 -1.49 -5.42 21.47
C ASN A 179 -1.83 -6.12 20.15
N LYS A 180 -2.37 -7.34 20.24
CA LYS A 180 -2.93 -8.07 19.11
C LYS A 180 -4.24 -7.43 18.64
N ARG A 181 -4.41 -7.26 17.33
CA ARG A 181 -5.60 -6.68 16.70
C ARG A 181 -5.70 -7.07 15.23
N ASP A 182 -6.88 -6.91 14.66
CA ASP A 182 -7.22 -7.10 13.25
C ASP A 182 -8.25 -6.03 12.82
N HIS A 183 -8.56 -5.96 11.52
CA HIS A 183 -9.50 -5.00 10.92
C HIS A 183 -9.17 -3.55 11.27
N PHE A 184 -8.01 -3.07 10.86
CA PHE A 184 -7.58 -1.70 11.07
C PHE A 184 -6.58 -1.30 9.96
N GLN A 185 -6.10 -0.07 10.00
CA GLN A 185 -5.04 0.41 9.11
C GLN A 185 -3.89 1.02 9.90
N ALA A 186 -2.68 0.93 9.34
CA ALA A 186 -1.49 1.54 9.89
C ALA A 186 -1.04 2.73 9.04
N ALA A 187 -0.37 3.68 9.67
CA ALA A 187 0.24 4.82 8.98
C ALA A 187 1.68 5.01 9.48
N ILE A 188 2.56 5.51 8.60
CA ILE A 188 3.88 5.98 9.02
C ILE A 188 3.89 7.51 8.89
N ILE A 189 4.27 8.17 9.99
CA ILE A 189 4.36 9.61 10.11
C ILE A 189 5.78 9.93 10.60
N GLY A 190 6.58 10.57 9.74
CA GLY A 190 8.00 10.76 10.00
C GLY A 190 8.69 9.41 10.24
N ASN A 191 9.23 9.23 11.46
CA ASN A 191 9.92 8.01 11.87
C ASN A 191 9.12 7.16 12.87
N ILE A 192 7.79 7.31 12.84
CA ILE A 192 6.85 6.58 13.70
C ILE A 192 5.90 5.76 12.83
N LEU A 193 5.75 4.47 13.14
CA LEU A 193 4.59 3.68 12.70
C LEU A 193 3.50 3.76 13.77
N PHE A 194 2.31 4.17 13.35
CA PHE A 194 1.15 4.44 14.19
C PHE A 194 0.04 3.41 13.93
N VAL A 195 -0.47 2.81 15.00
CA VAL A 195 -1.48 1.76 14.99
C VAL A 195 -2.55 2.06 16.03
N ALA A 196 -3.80 2.16 15.61
CA ALA A 196 -4.93 2.39 16.51
C ALA A 196 -6.20 1.72 15.98
N GLY A 197 -7.19 1.50 16.86
CA GLY A 197 -8.43 0.80 16.51
C GLY A 197 -8.23 -0.70 16.29
N GLY A 198 -9.16 -1.30 15.56
CA GLY A 198 -9.19 -2.73 15.31
C GLY A 198 -9.89 -3.51 16.42
N ARG A 199 -10.00 -4.83 16.22
CA ARG A 199 -10.63 -5.75 17.17
C ARG A 199 -9.82 -7.03 17.30
N LYS A 200 -10.25 -7.91 18.20
CA LYS A 200 -9.87 -9.32 18.24
C LYS A 200 -11.08 -10.13 17.77
N SER A 201 -11.20 -10.34 16.46
CA SER A 201 -12.40 -10.94 15.84
C SER A 201 -12.65 -12.34 16.40
N GLY A 202 -13.88 -12.62 16.84
CA GLY A 202 -14.27 -13.89 17.46
C GLY A 202 -13.88 -14.03 18.94
N SER A 203 -13.33 -13.00 19.57
CA SER A 203 -13.03 -13.02 21.01
C SER A 203 -14.25 -12.95 21.94
N VAL A 204 -15.42 -12.57 21.41
CA VAL A 204 -16.70 -12.54 22.12
C VAL A 204 -17.69 -13.40 21.36
N GLU A 205 -18.12 -14.50 21.99
CA GLU A 205 -19.05 -15.44 21.37
C GLU A 205 -20.37 -14.76 21.00
N GLY A 206 -20.84 -15.00 19.77
CA GLY A 206 -22.08 -14.42 19.25
C GLY A 206 -22.02 -12.93 18.92
N ASN A 207 -20.88 -12.25 19.09
CA ASN A 207 -20.75 -10.83 18.78
C ASN A 207 -19.47 -10.53 17.98
N GLY A 208 -19.59 -10.56 16.65
CA GLY A 208 -18.48 -10.29 15.72
C GLY A 208 -17.99 -8.84 15.69
N PHE A 209 -18.70 -7.91 16.35
CA PHE A 209 -18.38 -6.49 16.35
C PHE A 209 -17.77 -6.00 17.67
N ALA A 210 -17.72 -6.88 18.69
CA ALA A 210 -17.09 -6.61 19.97
C ALA A 210 -15.58 -6.86 19.95
N GLY A 211 -14.95 -6.81 21.13
CA GLY A 211 -13.52 -7.09 21.28
C GLY A 211 -12.62 -6.01 20.67
N THR A 212 -13.11 -4.77 20.56
CA THR A 212 -12.37 -3.62 20.05
C THR A 212 -11.13 -3.33 20.90
N VAL A 213 -10.06 -2.88 20.25
CA VAL A 213 -8.76 -2.63 20.89
C VAL A 213 -8.58 -1.13 21.08
N LYS A 214 -8.55 -0.72 22.35
CA LYS A 214 -8.48 0.70 22.76
C LYS A 214 -7.08 1.31 22.66
N PRO A 215 -5.99 0.64 23.09
CA PRO A 215 -4.67 1.25 23.09
C PRO A 215 -4.22 1.66 21.70
N THR A 216 -3.55 2.81 21.64
CA THR A 216 -2.79 3.26 20.47
C THR A 216 -1.35 2.78 20.62
N ASP A 217 -0.84 2.07 19.62
CA ASP A 217 0.52 1.55 19.61
C ASP A 217 1.39 2.31 18.61
N ILE A 218 2.57 2.70 19.06
CA ILE A 218 3.55 3.46 18.30
C ILE A 218 4.86 2.68 18.28
N TYR A 219 5.38 2.43 17.08
CA TYR A 219 6.75 1.96 16.89
C TYR A 219 7.63 3.11 16.44
N ASN A 220 8.68 3.37 17.21
CA ASN A 220 9.67 4.38 16.87
C ASN A 220 10.86 3.71 16.16
N PHE A 221 11.09 4.07 14.89
CA PHE A 221 12.15 3.49 14.07
C PHE A 221 13.58 3.91 14.47
N ASP A 222 13.77 4.99 15.24
CA ASP A 222 15.09 5.38 15.76
C ASP A 222 15.49 4.52 16.95
N THR A 223 14.51 4.18 17.80
CA THR A 223 14.75 3.42 19.03
C THR A 223 14.46 1.93 18.89
N GLU A 224 13.83 1.53 17.79
CA GLU A 224 13.34 0.18 17.51
C GLU A 224 12.43 -0.38 18.62
N LYS A 225 11.62 0.49 19.21
CA LYS A 225 10.75 0.16 20.34
C LYS A 225 9.30 0.51 20.08
N TRP A 226 8.45 -0.36 20.60
CA TRP A 226 7.03 -0.12 20.75
C TRP A 226 6.72 0.61 22.05
N THR A 227 5.69 1.45 22.02
CA THR A 227 5.06 2.03 23.21
C THR A 227 3.56 2.14 22.96
N SER A 228 2.76 1.85 23.98
CA SER A 228 1.33 2.16 23.98
C SER A 228 1.11 3.53 24.60
N THR A 229 0.29 4.35 23.96
CA THR A 229 -0.09 5.70 24.42
C THR A 229 -1.61 5.78 24.61
N ALA A 230 -2.18 6.99 24.70
CA ALA A 230 -3.59 7.19 24.99
C ALA A 230 -4.53 6.34 24.12
N ASN A 231 -5.54 5.80 24.78
CA ASN A 231 -6.59 5.02 24.15
C ASN A 231 -7.37 5.87 23.14
N ILE A 232 -7.82 5.25 22.05
CA ILE A 232 -8.80 5.88 21.17
C ILE A 232 -10.07 6.24 21.97
N PRO A 233 -10.68 7.42 21.77
CA PRO A 233 -11.88 7.83 22.50
C PRO A 233 -13.07 6.91 22.23
N THR A 234 -13.21 6.47 20.98
CA THR A 234 -14.31 5.65 20.52
C THR A 234 -13.78 4.28 20.05
N PRO A 235 -14.01 3.20 20.80
CA PRO A 235 -13.51 1.87 20.46
C PRO A 235 -14.19 1.30 19.21
N ARG A 236 -13.45 1.10 18.12
CA ARG A 236 -13.97 0.66 16.82
C ARG A 236 -12.93 -0.07 15.97
N ALA A 237 -13.42 -0.84 14.99
CA ALA A 237 -12.62 -1.61 14.04
C ALA A 237 -13.11 -1.36 12.60
N GLY A 238 -12.47 -1.96 11.60
CA GLY A 238 -12.71 -1.64 10.19
C GLY A 238 -12.37 -0.18 9.84
N THR A 239 -11.51 0.46 10.63
CA THR A 239 -11.19 1.89 10.54
C THR A 239 -10.26 2.20 9.39
N ALA A 240 -10.42 3.39 8.79
CA ALA A 240 -9.40 3.96 7.92
C ALA A 240 -8.46 4.88 8.72
N ILE A 241 -7.25 5.10 8.19
CA ILE A 241 -6.31 6.10 8.73
C ILE A 241 -5.88 7.11 7.65
N GLY A 242 -6.08 8.39 7.94
CA GLY A 242 -5.55 9.50 7.15
C GLY A 242 -4.47 10.26 7.92
N ILE A 243 -3.72 11.12 7.23
CA ILE A 243 -2.71 12.01 7.81
C ILE A 243 -2.99 13.41 7.32
N ILE A 244 -3.08 14.36 8.25
CA ILE A 244 -3.20 15.79 7.96
C ILE A 244 -2.34 16.57 8.94
N ASP A 245 -1.54 17.53 8.45
CA ASP A 245 -0.56 18.27 9.25
C ASP A 245 0.34 17.39 10.13
N GLU A 246 0.85 16.29 9.55
CA GLU A 246 1.70 15.33 10.28
C GLU A 246 1.00 14.69 11.50
N LYS A 247 -0.33 14.70 11.55
CA LYS A 247 -1.12 14.04 12.59
C LYS A 247 -1.97 12.93 11.99
N PRO A 248 -1.96 11.72 12.57
CA PRO A 248 -2.83 10.64 12.13
C PRO A 248 -4.28 10.91 12.58
N VAL A 249 -5.21 10.56 11.72
CA VAL A 249 -6.66 10.65 11.94
C VAL A 249 -7.26 9.26 11.73
N ILE A 250 -7.89 8.69 12.77
CA ILE A 250 -8.77 7.53 12.57
C ILE A 250 -10.11 8.02 12.08
N ILE A 251 -10.64 7.34 11.06
CA ILE A 251 -11.87 7.72 10.39
C ILE A 251 -12.79 6.51 10.28
N GLY A 252 -14.04 6.71 10.69
CA GLY A 252 -15.12 5.72 10.60
C GLY A 252 -14.79 4.42 11.33
N GLY A 253 -15.39 3.32 10.87
CA GLY A 253 -15.28 2.00 11.48
C GLY A 253 -16.64 1.45 11.94
N GLU A 254 -16.61 0.33 12.63
CA GLU A 254 -17.78 -0.35 13.19
C GLU A 254 -17.47 -0.89 14.59
N SER A 255 -18.53 -1.05 15.38
CA SER A 255 -18.49 -1.64 16.71
C SER A 255 -19.83 -2.26 17.07
N ASP A 256 -19.91 -2.88 18.24
CA ASP A 256 -21.16 -3.40 18.80
C ASP A 256 -22.06 -2.31 19.40
N ALA A 257 -21.57 -1.07 19.55
CA ALA A 257 -22.28 0.03 20.19
C ALA A 257 -23.45 0.61 19.36
N GLN A 258 -23.40 0.49 18.02
CA GLN A 258 -24.44 1.01 17.13
C GLN A 258 -24.53 0.19 15.84
N GLU A 259 -25.67 0.28 15.15
CA GLU A 259 -25.86 -0.38 13.85
C GLU A 259 -25.21 0.41 12.71
N ALA A 260 -25.46 1.72 12.64
CA ALA A 260 -24.83 2.58 11.65
C ALA A 260 -23.30 2.54 11.83
N ALA A 261 -22.56 2.52 10.73
CA ALA A 261 -21.11 2.63 10.80
C ALA A 261 -20.73 3.97 11.45
N HIS A 262 -19.60 3.98 12.15
CA HIS A 262 -19.05 5.19 12.75
C HIS A 262 -18.78 6.23 11.66
N ASN A 263 -19.14 7.47 11.94
CA ASN A 263 -18.82 8.64 11.13
C ASN A 263 -17.76 9.54 11.80
N GLU A 264 -17.31 9.16 12.98
CA GLU A 264 -16.33 9.86 13.77
C GLU A 264 -14.99 9.94 13.05
N ALA A 265 -14.38 11.13 13.12
CA ALA A 265 -12.99 11.36 12.77
C ALA A 265 -12.28 11.89 14.02
N GLU A 266 -11.18 11.27 14.42
CA GLU A 266 -10.43 11.62 15.63
C GLU A 266 -8.95 11.73 15.28
N VAL A 267 -8.31 12.83 15.70
CA VAL A 267 -6.92 13.14 15.40
C VAL A 267 -6.05 12.96 16.65
N PHE A 268 -4.89 12.35 16.49
CA PHE A 268 -3.93 12.19 17.58
C PHE A 268 -2.91 13.32 17.59
N ASN A 269 -2.68 13.93 18.76
CA ASN A 269 -1.61 14.88 18.99
C ASN A 269 -0.43 14.20 19.69
N PHE A 270 0.67 13.98 18.97
CA PHE A 270 1.88 13.39 19.53
C PHE A 270 2.51 14.19 20.69
N ALA A 271 2.40 15.51 20.68
CA ALA A 271 3.03 16.35 21.71
C ALA A 271 2.31 16.29 23.06
N GLU A 272 1.00 16.09 23.03
CA GLU A 272 0.15 16.03 24.22
C GLU A 272 -0.26 14.59 24.57
N GLU A 273 0.09 13.63 23.70
CA GLU A 273 -0.34 12.24 23.77
C GLU A 273 -1.85 12.08 23.99
N LYS A 274 -2.63 12.87 23.25
CA LYS A 274 -4.10 12.92 23.40
C LYS A 274 -4.80 12.86 22.05
N TRP A 275 -6.06 12.44 22.10
CA TRP A 275 -6.96 12.45 20.97
C TRP A 275 -7.90 13.65 21.06
N ASP A 276 -8.12 14.30 19.92
CA ASP A 276 -9.12 15.34 19.75
C ASP A 276 -10.13 14.90 18.66
N SER A 277 -11.39 15.29 18.80
CA SER A 277 -12.39 15.08 17.76
C SER A 277 -12.15 16.03 16.59
N LEU A 278 -12.42 15.54 15.38
CA LEU A 278 -12.57 16.34 14.16
C LEU A 278 -14.04 16.31 13.71
N PRO A 279 -14.44 17.23 12.80
CA PRO A 279 -15.74 17.17 12.15
C PRO A 279 -16.00 15.76 11.56
N PRO A 280 -17.18 15.16 11.82
CA PRO A 280 -17.47 13.80 11.39
C PRO A 280 -17.76 13.74 9.88
N LEU A 281 -17.61 12.54 9.30
CA LEU A 281 -18.09 12.22 7.96
C LEU A 281 -19.59 12.52 7.81
N ASN A 282 -20.02 12.86 6.60
CA ASN A 282 -21.44 13.02 6.30
C ASN A 282 -22.17 11.68 6.34
N GLN A 283 -21.48 10.59 6.01
CA GLN A 283 -21.97 9.22 6.11
C GLN A 283 -20.90 8.33 6.73
N GLY A 284 -21.27 7.64 7.81
CA GLY A 284 -20.41 6.64 8.44
C GLY A 284 -20.05 5.51 7.49
N ARG A 285 -18.84 4.97 7.64
CA ARG A 285 -18.32 3.90 6.78
C ARG A 285 -17.23 3.08 7.47
N HIS A 286 -17.13 1.80 7.12
CA HIS A 286 -16.01 0.93 7.53
C HIS A 286 -15.53 0.04 6.38
N GLY A 287 -14.42 -0.67 6.60
CA GLY A 287 -13.89 -1.64 5.63
C GLY A 287 -13.37 -0.97 4.36
N THR A 288 -12.72 0.18 4.49
CA THR A 288 -12.10 0.90 3.37
C THR A 288 -10.81 1.60 3.82
N GLN A 289 -10.12 2.25 2.89
CA GLN A 289 -8.87 2.97 3.11
C GLN A 289 -9.03 4.45 2.81
N ALA A 290 -8.22 5.27 3.49
CA ALA A 290 -8.08 6.69 3.21
C ALA A 290 -6.76 6.99 2.49
N ILE A 291 -6.80 7.98 1.60
CA ILE A 291 -5.64 8.56 0.91
C ILE A 291 -5.31 9.87 1.60
N SER A 292 -4.03 10.06 1.92
CA SER A 292 -3.51 11.34 2.44
C SER A 292 -2.72 12.03 1.33
N LEU A 293 -3.16 13.20 0.90
CA LEU A 293 -2.56 13.91 -0.22
C LEU A 293 -2.66 15.43 -0.03
N ASN A 294 -1.51 16.12 -0.06
CA ASN A 294 -1.43 17.58 -0.06
C ASN A 294 -2.35 18.22 1.00
N LYS A 295 -2.21 17.81 2.27
CA LYS A 295 -3.02 18.32 3.40
C LYS A 295 -4.54 18.05 3.26
N GLN A 296 -4.88 16.99 2.54
CA GLN A 296 -6.24 16.49 2.41
C GLN A 296 -6.28 15.01 2.74
N ILE A 297 -7.43 14.57 3.25
CA ILE A 297 -7.75 13.17 3.42
C ILE A 297 -8.94 12.85 2.51
N ILE A 298 -8.81 11.84 1.68
CA ILE A 298 -9.85 11.34 0.79
C ILE A 298 -10.21 9.93 1.23
N ILE A 299 -11.49 9.67 1.48
CA ILE A 299 -12.00 8.35 1.84
C ILE A 299 -13.25 8.06 1.02
N GLY A 300 -13.51 6.80 0.70
CA GLY A 300 -14.78 6.43 0.09
C GLY A 300 -14.97 4.93 -0.01
N ALA A 301 -16.09 4.54 -0.61
CA ALA A 301 -16.61 3.18 -0.50
C ALA A 301 -16.76 2.73 0.97
N GLY A 302 -16.73 1.43 1.24
CA GLY A 302 -16.99 0.83 2.55
C GLY A 302 -18.45 0.43 2.75
N SER A 303 -18.79 0.00 3.97
CA SER A 303 -20.17 -0.32 4.36
C SER A 303 -20.74 0.74 5.30
N GLY A 304 -21.99 1.15 5.06
CA GLY A 304 -22.68 2.20 5.81
C GLY A 304 -23.25 1.79 7.17
N ASN A 305 -23.42 0.48 7.39
CA ASN A 305 -23.73 -0.11 8.70
C ASN A 305 -22.63 -1.11 9.07
N ARG A 306 -22.57 -1.52 10.34
CA ARG A 306 -21.75 -2.67 10.74
C ARG A 306 -22.11 -3.91 9.94
N GLY A 307 -21.10 -4.71 9.60
CA GLY A 307 -21.25 -5.91 8.78
C GLY A 307 -21.16 -5.67 7.27
N GLY A 308 -21.99 -6.39 6.52
CA GLY A 308 -21.78 -6.55 5.06
C GLY A 308 -22.47 -5.53 4.16
N GLY A 309 -23.24 -4.59 4.71
CA GLY A 309 -23.93 -3.59 3.89
C GLY A 309 -24.72 -2.55 4.68
N PRO A 310 -25.27 -1.53 4.02
CA PRO A 310 -25.20 -1.32 2.57
C PRO A 310 -23.78 -0.96 2.10
N GLU A 311 -23.33 -1.58 1.01
CA GLU A 311 -22.08 -1.19 0.34
C GLU A 311 -22.22 0.24 -0.21
N LEU A 312 -21.15 1.02 -0.12
CA LEU A 312 -21.12 2.42 -0.57
C LEU A 312 -20.23 2.56 -1.80
N ASN A 313 -20.54 3.55 -2.64
CA ASN A 313 -19.67 4.09 -3.68
C ASN A 313 -19.52 5.62 -3.57
N THR A 314 -19.92 6.19 -2.43
CA THR A 314 -19.74 7.61 -2.12
C THR A 314 -18.32 7.87 -1.62
N PHE A 315 -17.79 9.04 -1.94
CA PHE A 315 -16.46 9.49 -1.54
C PHE A 315 -16.54 10.86 -0.92
N GLU A 316 -15.72 11.08 0.10
CA GLU A 316 -15.63 12.30 0.87
C GLU A 316 -14.18 12.77 0.96
N ILE A 317 -14.01 14.08 1.03
CA ILE A 317 -12.72 14.74 1.18
C ILE A 317 -12.77 15.74 2.33
N PHE A 318 -11.74 15.71 3.16
CA PHE A 318 -11.47 16.69 4.21
C PHE A 318 -10.19 17.43 3.84
N ALA A 319 -10.26 18.75 3.67
CA ALA A 319 -9.14 19.59 3.25
C ALA A 319 -8.83 20.62 4.33
N GLN A 320 -7.55 20.79 4.69
CA GLN A 320 -7.14 21.76 5.72
C GLN A 320 -7.64 23.19 5.39
N ASP A 321 -7.57 23.59 4.12
CA ASP A 321 -7.86 24.95 3.64
C ASP A 321 -9.09 25.01 2.73
N ASN A 322 -9.95 23.97 2.77
CA ASN A 322 -11.11 23.81 1.88
C ASN A 322 -10.79 23.84 0.37
N THR A 323 -9.51 23.75 -0.02
CA THR A 323 -9.07 23.81 -1.42
C THR A 323 -8.68 22.43 -1.90
N LEU A 324 -9.19 22.04 -3.07
CA LEU A 324 -8.84 20.78 -3.70
C LEU A 324 -7.43 20.87 -4.31
N ASN A 325 -6.56 19.93 -3.95
CA ASN A 325 -5.21 19.88 -4.50
C ASN A 325 -4.78 18.44 -4.78
N PHE A 326 -5.04 17.97 -6.00
CA PHE A 326 -4.57 16.65 -6.46
C PHE A 326 -3.25 16.71 -7.23
N SER A 327 -2.45 17.77 -7.04
CA SER A 327 -1.17 17.92 -7.73
C SER A 327 -0.20 16.83 -7.27
N THR A 328 0.18 15.95 -8.20
CA THR A 328 1.10 14.84 -7.97
C THR A 328 1.94 14.63 -9.23
N GLU A 329 3.12 14.03 -9.07
CA GLU A 329 3.88 13.59 -10.22
C GLU A 329 3.12 12.50 -11.00
N ALA A 330 3.16 12.59 -12.32
CA ALA A 330 2.65 11.53 -13.17
C ALA A 330 3.54 10.28 -13.07
N ILE A 331 2.95 9.09 -13.22
CA ILE A 331 3.71 7.86 -13.41
C ILE A 331 4.21 7.83 -14.86
N LEU A 332 5.52 7.69 -15.03
CA LEU A 332 6.21 7.69 -16.31
C LEU A 332 6.94 6.36 -16.51
N ALA A 333 6.69 5.74 -17.66
CA ALA A 333 7.34 4.49 -18.03
C ALA A 333 8.85 4.68 -18.22
N GLY A 334 9.63 3.74 -17.71
CA GLY A 334 11.04 3.59 -18.06
C GLY A 334 11.25 2.60 -19.21
N ALA A 335 12.48 2.56 -19.72
CA ALA A 335 12.94 1.56 -20.67
C ALA A 335 13.90 0.59 -20.00
N LEU A 336 13.70 -0.71 -20.24
CA LEU A 336 14.67 -1.73 -19.89
C LEU A 336 15.73 -1.80 -21.01
N LYS A 337 17.02 -1.80 -20.67
CA LYS A 337 18.13 -1.88 -21.64
C LYS A 337 19.23 -2.83 -21.17
N ALA A 338 19.80 -3.60 -22.10
CA ALA A 338 21.05 -4.32 -21.88
C ALA A 338 22.26 -3.45 -22.26
N SER A 339 23.39 -3.61 -21.57
CA SER A 339 24.63 -2.89 -21.87
C SER A 339 25.32 -3.39 -23.14
N GLU A 340 25.07 -4.64 -23.52
CA GLU A 340 25.60 -5.28 -24.71
C GLU A 340 24.46 -6.03 -25.42
N THR A 341 24.52 -6.10 -26.75
CA THR A 341 23.61 -6.90 -27.58
C THR A 341 24.23 -8.23 -28.02
N ASN A 342 25.54 -8.40 -27.83
CA ASN A 342 26.27 -9.63 -28.12
C ASN A 342 27.37 -9.86 -27.06
N LEU A 343 27.44 -11.07 -26.49
CA LEU A 343 28.51 -11.50 -25.59
C LEU A 343 29.36 -12.58 -26.24
N ASP A 344 30.67 -12.36 -26.30
CA ASP A 344 31.65 -13.30 -26.88
C ASP A 344 32.34 -14.16 -25.80
N PHE A 345 32.17 -15.47 -25.88
CA PHE A 345 32.76 -16.45 -24.96
C PHE A 345 34.03 -17.12 -25.53
N SER A 346 34.54 -16.66 -26.68
CA SER A 346 35.74 -17.23 -27.31
C SER A 346 36.98 -17.23 -26.41
N LYS A 347 37.15 -16.20 -25.57
CA LYS A 347 38.31 -16.02 -24.68
C LYS A 347 38.01 -16.24 -23.20
N LYS A 348 36.73 -16.26 -22.81
CA LYS A 348 36.30 -16.35 -21.41
C LYS A 348 35.04 -17.19 -21.32
N THR A 349 35.03 -18.14 -20.40
CA THR A 349 33.85 -18.99 -20.13
C THR A 349 32.78 -18.27 -19.33
N THR A 350 33.11 -17.16 -18.67
CA THR A 350 32.16 -16.30 -17.95
C THR A 350 32.16 -14.88 -18.49
N ARG A 351 30.96 -14.36 -18.77
CA ARG A 351 30.71 -12.98 -19.22
C ARG A 351 29.62 -12.35 -18.34
N SER A 352 29.56 -11.03 -18.34
CA SER A 352 28.53 -10.26 -17.66
C SER A 352 27.82 -9.33 -18.63
N VAL A 353 26.52 -9.12 -18.42
CA VAL A 353 25.75 -8.05 -19.07
C VAL A 353 24.97 -7.29 -18.02
N ARG A 354 24.99 -5.95 -18.09
CA ARG A 354 24.19 -5.12 -17.20
C ARG A 354 22.83 -4.86 -17.81
N ILE A 355 21.79 -5.08 -17.02
CA ILE A 355 20.41 -4.78 -17.37
C ILE A 355 19.98 -3.58 -16.54
N SER A 356 19.57 -2.52 -17.22
CA SER A 356 19.33 -1.21 -16.63
C SER A 356 17.92 -0.72 -16.89
N HIS A 357 17.38 -0.01 -15.90
CA HIS A 357 16.18 0.80 -16.00
C HIS A 357 16.60 2.23 -16.37
N LYS A 358 16.17 2.71 -17.54
CA LYS A 358 16.52 4.04 -18.06
C LYS A 358 15.28 4.92 -18.22
N GLY A 359 15.33 6.12 -17.66
CA GLY A 359 14.22 7.09 -17.70
C GLY A 359 13.03 6.67 -16.83
N GLY A 360 11.96 7.47 -16.81
CA GLY A 360 10.75 7.19 -16.04
C GLY A 360 10.92 7.23 -14.52
N ASN A 361 9.80 7.02 -13.82
CA ASN A 361 9.73 6.88 -12.36
C ASN A 361 8.93 5.64 -11.91
N GLN A 362 8.34 4.88 -12.84
CA GLN A 362 7.74 3.59 -12.52
C GLN A 362 8.80 2.49 -12.47
N ALA A 363 8.81 1.67 -11.43
CA ALA A 363 9.64 0.46 -11.39
C ALA A 363 9.22 -0.54 -12.48
N ILE A 364 10.15 -1.39 -12.93
CA ILE A 364 9.88 -2.44 -13.93
C ILE A 364 9.86 -3.79 -13.24
N VAL A 365 8.81 -4.58 -13.47
CA VAL A 365 8.77 -5.97 -13.00
C VAL A 365 9.33 -6.89 -14.07
N ILE A 366 10.41 -7.60 -13.73
CA ILE A 366 11.03 -8.63 -14.57
C ILE A 366 10.33 -9.95 -14.27
N THR A 367 9.79 -10.57 -15.30
CA THR A 367 8.94 -11.77 -15.18
C THR A 367 9.63 -13.04 -15.64
N ASP A 368 10.63 -12.91 -16.51
CA ASP A 368 11.26 -14.06 -17.16
C ASP A 368 12.71 -13.71 -17.53
N ILE A 369 13.63 -14.62 -17.26
CA ILE A 369 15.02 -14.55 -17.72
C ILE A 369 15.44 -15.96 -18.13
N ASN A 370 15.67 -16.15 -19.43
CA ASN A 370 16.04 -17.44 -20.01
C ASN A 370 17.32 -17.32 -20.83
N VAL A 371 18.14 -18.36 -20.77
CA VAL A 371 19.38 -18.48 -21.55
C VAL A 371 19.35 -19.81 -22.30
N SER A 372 20.00 -19.88 -23.47
CA SER A 372 20.16 -21.14 -24.23
C SER A 372 20.82 -22.25 -23.39
N ASP A 373 20.50 -23.51 -23.67
CA ASP A 373 20.84 -24.68 -22.83
C ASP A 373 22.34 -24.88 -22.56
N ASN A 374 23.20 -24.43 -23.47
CA ASN A 374 24.66 -24.45 -23.34
C ASN A 374 25.23 -23.33 -22.44
N PHE A 375 24.36 -22.54 -21.82
CA PHE A 375 24.71 -21.45 -20.92
C PHE A 375 23.97 -21.57 -19.58
N LYS A 376 24.53 -20.91 -18.56
CA LYS A 376 23.98 -20.88 -17.20
C LYS A 376 24.07 -19.48 -16.61
N ILE A 377 23.00 -19.03 -15.98
CA ILE A 377 22.99 -17.80 -15.19
C ILE A 377 23.48 -18.11 -13.78
N LEU A 378 24.60 -17.50 -13.37
CA LEU A 378 25.26 -17.80 -12.09
C LEU A 378 24.61 -17.10 -10.89
N ASN A 379 23.92 -15.99 -11.13
CA ASN A 379 23.31 -15.15 -10.09
C ASN A 379 21.81 -14.93 -10.33
N LYS A 380 21.09 -16.01 -10.62
CA LYS A 380 19.66 -15.97 -10.92
C LYS A 380 18.87 -15.45 -9.71
N LYS A 381 18.05 -14.43 -9.91
CA LYS A 381 17.08 -13.92 -8.93
C LYS A 381 15.78 -14.72 -9.00
N SER A 382 15.07 -14.83 -7.88
CA SER A 382 13.69 -15.31 -7.86
C SER A 382 12.80 -14.41 -8.71
N LEU A 383 11.91 -15.01 -9.50
CA LEU A 383 11.02 -14.29 -10.40
C LEU A 383 9.57 -14.38 -9.89
N PRO A 384 8.74 -13.34 -10.13
CA PRO A 384 9.15 -12.05 -10.66
C PRO A 384 9.95 -11.24 -9.62
N PHE A 385 10.77 -10.28 -10.07
CA PHE A 385 11.37 -9.29 -9.17
C PHE A 385 11.23 -7.87 -9.73
N VAL A 386 11.30 -6.89 -8.84
CA VAL A 386 11.16 -5.46 -9.17
C VAL A 386 12.53 -4.83 -9.39
N LEU A 387 12.70 -4.17 -10.53
CA LEU A 387 13.84 -3.32 -10.85
C LEU A 387 13.47 -1.85 -10.60
N ALA A 388 14.13 -1.23 -9.62
CA ALA A 388 13.87 0.16 -9.24
C ALA A 388 14.12 1.13 -10.42
N PRO A 389 13.45 2.30 -10.45
CA PRO A 389 13.76 3.36 -11.40
C PRO A 389 15.23 3.76 -11.35
N ARG A 390 15.83 3.95 -12.53
CA ARG A 390 17.24 4.40 -12.67
C ARG A 390 18.28 3.47 -12.01
N SER A 391 17.90 2.22 -11.75
CA SER A 391 18.80 1.20 -11.22
C SER A 391 19.26 0.23 -12.32
N GLU A 392 20.22 -0.62 -11.98
CA GLU A 392 20.68 -1.69 -12.84
C GLU A 392 21.03 -2.93 -12.01
N PHE A 393 21.10 -4.08 -12.68
CA PHE A 393 21.65 -5.30 -12.12
C PHE A 393 22.53 -5.99 -13.15
N GLU A 394 23.56 -6.68 -12.65
CA GLU A 394 24.45 -7.47 -13.50
C GLU A 394 23.96 -8.91 -13.57
N LEU A 395 23.91 -9.48 -14.77
CA LEU A 395 23.75 -10.91 -15.00
C LEU A 395 25.10 -11.50 -15.34
N LYS A 396 25.54 -12.50 -14.55
CA LYS A 396 26.74 -13.30 -14.81
C LYS A 396 26.32 -14.58 -15.51
N ILE A 397 26.90 -14.83 -16.67
CA ILE A 397 26.56 -15.94 -17.55
C ILE A 397 27.83 -16.75 -17.78
N GLU A 398 27.73 -18.06 -17.56
CA GLU A 398 28.74 -19.04 -17.93
C GLU A 398 28.27 -19.80 -19.17
N GLY A 399 29.17 -20.16 -20.08
CA GLY A 399 28.82 -21.04 -21.20
C GLY A 399 29.99 -21.35 -22.12
N ASP A 400 29.68 -22.06 -23.20
CA ASP A 400 30.63 -22.50 -24.21
C ASP A 400 30.75 -21.51 -25.38
N GLN A 401 31.37 -21.94 -26.49
CA GLN A 401 31.58 -21.13 -27.70
C GLN A 401 30.47 -21.30 -28.74
N ASN A 402 29.45 -22.11 -28.48
CA ASN A 402 28.34 -22.32 -29.41
C ASN A 402 27.38 -21.12 -29.37
N PRO A 403 26.71 -20.78 -30.50
CA PRO A 403 25.72 -19.71 -30.52
C PRO A 403 24.57 -19.94 -29.55
N GLY A 404 24.07 -18.87 -28.95
CA GLY A 404 22.90 -18.89 -28.09
C GLY A 404 22.33 -17.50 -27.85
N LYS A 405 21.37 -17.40 -26.94
CA LYS A 405 20.74 -16.14 -26.57
C LYS A 405 20.39 -16.09 -25.10
N LEU A 406 20.48 -14.89 -24.53
CA LEU A 406 19.81 -14.49 -23.31
C LEU A 406 18.56 -13.69 -23.69
N SER A 407 17.41 -14.06 -23.12
CA SER A 407 16.15 -13.34 -23.26
C SER A 407 15.61 -12.89 -21.91
N ILE A 408 15.21 -11.63 -21.81
CA ILE A 408 14.65 -11.03 -20.59
C ILE A 408 13.31 -10.42 -20.92
N LYS A 409 12.25 -10.86 -20.23
CA LYS A 409 10.91 -10.26 -20.36
C LYS A 409 10.57 -9.42 -19.16
N ARG A 410 9.80 -8.37 -19.43
CA ARG A 410 9.18 -7.53 -18.41
C ARG A 410 7.68 -7.51 -18.60
N THR A 411 6.99 -7.16 -17.54
CA THR A 411 5.54 -6.99 -17.57
C THR A 411 5.09 -5.97 -18.62
N GLY A 412 3.93 -6.22 -19.23
CA GLY A 412 3.27 -5.33 -20.20
C GLY A 412 3.92 -5.28 -21.59
N LYS A 413 5.03 -6.00 -21.82
CA LYS A 413 5.69 -6.05 -23.13
C LYS A 413 5.76 -7.47 -23.67
N LYS A 414 5.34 -7.62 -24.94
CA LYS A 414 5.39 -8.90 -25.67
C LYS A 414 6.82 -9.26 -26.06
N GLU A 415 7.63 -8.26 -26.41
CA GLU A 415 9.01 -8.45 -26.85
C GLU A 415 9.98 -8.53 -25.67
N ALA A 416 10.87 -9.52 -25.73
CA ALA A 416 11.97 -9.67 -24.80
C ALA A 416 13.16 -8.81 -25.24
N ILE A 417 13.98 -8.34 -24.29
CA ILE A 417 15.34 -7.93 -24.62
C ILE A 417 16.13 -9.18 -24.96
N ILE A 418 16.79 -9.16 -26.11
CA ILE A 418 17.67 -10.23 -26.57
C ILE A 418 19.11 -9.76 -26.51
N VAL A 419 19.95 -10.56 -25.87
CA VAL A 419 21.42 -10.45 -25.93
C VAL A 419 21.92 -11.74 -26.57
N ASN A 420 22.52 -11.61 -27.74
CA ASN A 420 23.11 -12.73 -28.44
C ASN A 420 24.35 -13.23 -27.70
N LEU A 421 24.62 -14.53 -27.76
CA LEU A 421 25.78 -15.18 -27.15
C LEU A 421 26.54 -15.90 -28.27
N ASN A 422 27.81 -15.54 -28.48
CA ASN A 422 28.63 -16.03 -29.59
C ASN A 422 28.02 -15.82 -30.98
N ASN A 423 27.23 -14.75 -31.20
CA ASN A 423 26.80 -14.47 -32.56
C ASN A 423 27.99 -13.99 -33.39
N LYS A 424 28.19 -14.66 -34.53
CA LYS A 424 29.22 -14.32 -35.52
C LYS A 424 28.57 -13.53 -36.65
N ASP A 425 27.99 -12.38 -36.31
CA ASP A 425 27.60 -11.34 -37.28
C ASP A 425 28.05 -9.98 -36.76
#